data_AF-L2GWW4-F1
#
_entry.id   AF-L2GWW4-F1
#
_cell.length_a   1.000
_cell.length_b   1.000
_cell.length_c   1.000
_cell.angle_alpha   90.00
_cell.angle_beta   90.00
_cell.angle_gamma   90.00
#
_symmetry.space_group_name_H-M   'P 1'
#
loop_
_entity.id
_entity.type
_entity.pdbx_description
1 polymer ?
#
loop_
_entity_poly.entity_id
_entity_poly.type
_entity_poly.pdbx_seq_one_letter_code
_entity_poly.pdbx_strand_id
1 'polypeptide(L)'
;MDDRQGWPVLPDYKDLTRPGLPTEFVLFGIKFTVVDNVPQPEEEYEDLDITKIKELINESLSSFKNLLRTGERSHFERIKAVHLDMNNMINRAKLWEGKVLLRKMKNEKIEWKKKKIAKVKSLF
;
A
#
# COMPACT_ATOMS: atom_id res chain seq x y z
N MET A 1 -8.78 53.58 28.13
CA MET A 1 -7.47 52.90 28.23
C MET A 1 -7.72 51.48 27.77
N ASP A 2 -7.42 51.22 26.51
CA ASP A 2 -7.75 49.98 25.81
C ASP A 2 -6.57 49.01 25.97
N ASP A 3 -6.43 48.47 27.19
CA ASP A 3 -5.37 47.53 27.54
C ASP A 3 -5.74 46.14 27.01
N ARG A 4 -5.51 45.92 25.72
CA ARG A 4 -5.48 44.56 25.15
C ARG A 4 -4.80 44.50 23.78
N GLN A 5 -3.63 45.14 23.66
CA GLN A 5 -2.63 44.73 22.68
C GLN A 5 -1.86 43.51 23.22
N GLY A 6 -2.53 42.35 23.21
CA GLY A 6 -1.96 41.06 23.58
C GLY A 6 -2.11 40.09 22.42
N TRP A 7 -1.11 39.22 22.24
CA TRP A 7 -1.10 38.12 21.26
C TRP A 7 -2.47 37.44 21.09
N PRO A 8 -2.81 36.92 19.90
CA PRO A 8 -4.07 36.21 19.69
C PRO A 8 -4.23 35.12 20.75
N VAL A 9 -5.42 35.09 21.37
CA VAL A 9 -5.78 34.08 22.35
C VAL A 9 -5.61 32.71 21.69
N LEU A 10 -4.75 31.87 22.26
CA LEU A 10 -4.55 30.50 21.78
C LEU A 10 -5.92 29.80 21.78
N PRO A 11 -6.24 29.01 20.73
CA PRO A 11 -7.47 28.23 20.71
C PRO A 11 -7.62 27.44 22.01
N ASP A 12 -8.81 27.41 22.59
CA ASP A 12 -9.05 26.59 23.78
C ASP A 12 -9.12 25.12 23.35
N TYR A 13 -8.00 24.40 23.51
CA TYR A 13 -7.88 22.99 23.15
C TYR A 13 -8.58 22.05 24.15
N LYS A 14 -9.22 22.56 25.21
CA LYS A 14 -9.84 21.75 26.28
C LYS A 14 -11.02 20.92 25.81
N ASP A 15 -11.75 21.39 24.80
CA ASP A 15 -12.94 20.73 24.27
C ASP A 15 -12.70 20.05 22.91
N LEU A 16 -11.44 19.83 22.53
CA LEU A 16 -11.13 19.05 21.33
C LEU A 16 -11.39 17.58 21.59
N THR A 17 -12.60 17.14 21.21
CA THR A 17 -12.89 15.71 21.03
C THR A 17 -11.92 15.14 20.01
N ARG A 18 -11.16 14.11 20.40
CA ARG A 18 -10.38 13.34 19.44
C ARG A 18 -11.31 12.86 18.32
N PRO A 19 -10.98 13.09 17.05
CA PRO A 19 -11.77 12.54 15.96
C PRO A 19 -11.83 11.02 16.13
N GLY A 20 -13.03 10.46 16.01
CA GLY A 20 -13.21 9.01 15.98
C GLY A 20 -12.44 8.43 14.79
N LEU A 21 -11.85 7.24 14.98
CA LEU A 21 -11.27 6.51 13.86
C LEU A 21 -12.42 6.11 12.92
N PRO A 22 -12.35 6.44 11.62
CA PRO A 22 -13.38 6.04 10.67
C PRO A 22 -13.36 4.51 10.51
N THR A 23 -14.53 3.91 10.42
CA THR A 23 -14.69 2.47 10.15
C THR A 23 -14.28 2.11 8.73
N GLU A 24 -14.36 3.07 7.81
CA GLU A 24 -13.99 2.92 6.41
C GLU A 24 -13.33 4.20 5.92
N PHE A 25 -12.28 4.07 5.11
CA PHE A 25 -11.63 5.23 4.47
C PHE A 25 -10.97 4.86 3.16
N VAL A 26 -10.77 5.86 2.31
CA VAL A 26 -10.04 5.71 1.04
C VAL A 26 -8.67 6.37 1.19
N LEU A 27 -7.61 5.59 0.95
CA LEU A 27 -6.24 6.08 0.95
C LEU A 27 -5.60 5.74 -0.39
N PHE A 28 -5.11 6.74 -1.11
CA PHE A 28 -4.51 6.58 -2.45
C PHE A 28 -5.38 5.81 -3.45
N GLY A 29 -6.70 5.94 -3.35
CA GLY A 29 -7.66 5.25 -4.23
C GLY A 29 -7.98 3.80 -3.82
N ILE A 30 -7.37 3.29 -2.76
CA ILE A 30 -7.66 1.96 -2.19
C ILE A 30 -8.65 2.13 -1.04
N LYS A 31 -9.74 1.36 -1.05
CA LYS A 31 -10.71 1.31 0.05
C LYS A 31 -10.18 0.43 1.18
N PHE A 32 -10.23 0.95 2.40
CA PHE A 32 -9.88 0.24 3.62
C PHE A 32 -11.09 0.15 4.54
N THR A 33 -11.30 -1.04 5.10
CA THR A 33 -12.21 -1.30 6.21
C THR A 33 -11.39 -1.52 7.48
N VAL A 34 -11.81 -0.93 8.60
CA VAL A 34 -11.12 -1.06 9.89
C VAL A 34 -11.76 -2.20 10.67
N VAL A 35 -11.06 -3.34 10.76
CA VAL A 35 -11.45 -4.50 11.56
C VAL A 35 -10.51 -4.59 12.75
N ASP A 36 -11.04 -4.62 13.98
CA ASP A 36 -10.26 -4.64 15.23
C ASP A 36 -9.22 -3.50 15.37
N ASN A 37 -9.58 -2.27 14.96
CA ASN A 37 -8.67 -1.11 14.87
C ASN A 37 -7.49 -1.28 13.90
N VAL A 38 -7.55 -2.27 13.00
CA VAL A 38 -6.54 -2.49 11.96
C VAL A 38 -7.15 -2.22 10.58
N PRO A 39 -6.60 -1.29 9.79
CA PRO A 39 -7.03 -1.10 8.40
C PRO A 39 -6.73 -2.33 7.55
N GLN A 40 -7.74 -2.88 6.91
CA GLN A 40 -7.65 -3.96 5.94
C GLN A 40 -8.13 -3.44 4.58
N PRO A 41 -7.33 -3.55 3.52
CA PRO A 41 -7.80 -3.22 2.18
C PRO A 41 -8.90 -4.20 1.75
N GLU A 42 -9.91 -3.72 1.02
CA GLU A 42 -10.96 -4.57 0.42
C GLU A 42 -10.44 -5.47 -0.70
N GLU A 43 -9.28 -5.16 -1.30
CA GLU A 43 -8.75 -5.91 -2.43
C GLU A 43 -8.19 -7.29 -2.03
N GLU A 44 -8.61 -8.33 -2.75
CA GLU A 44 -8.06 -9.68 -2.63
C GLU A 44 -6.59 -9.72 -3.06
N TYR A 45 -5.80 -10.45 -2.28
CA TYR A 45 -4.36 -10.57 -2.46
C TYR A 45 -4.06 -11.65 -3.50
N GLU A 46 -3.25 -11.32 -4.51
CA GLU A 46 -2.75 -12.28 -5.47
C GLU A 46 -1.22 -12.16 -5.56
N ASP A 47 -0.55 -13.32 -5.71
CA ASP A 47 0.86 -13.37 -6.05
C ASP A 47 1.10 -12.66 -7.39
N LEU A 48 2.23 -11.99 -7.53
CA LEU A 48 2.58 -11.34 -8.79
C LEU A 48 2.88 -12.41 -9.85
N ASP A 49 1.98 -12.57 -10.81
CA ASP A 49 2.24 -13.41 -11.98
C ASP A 49 3.22 -12.70 -12.93
N ILE A 50 4.51 -13.02 -12.74
CA ILE A 50 5.61 -12.49 -13.55
C ILE A 50 5.46 -12.87 -15.03
N THR A 51 4.89 -14.04 -15.32
CA THR A 51 4.70 -14.51 -16.69
C THR A 51 3.69 -13.63 -17.40
N LYS A 52 2.55 -13.38 -16.76
CA LYS A 52 1.50 -12.52 -17.28
C LYS A 52 1.94 -11.05 -17.40
N ILE A 53 2.77 -10.53 -16.50
CA ILE A 53 3.36 -9.19 -16.66
C ILE A 53 4.25 -9.12 -17.91
N LYS A 54 5.07 -10.14 -18.17
CA LYS A 54 5.90 -10.18 -19.38
C LYS A 54 5.06 -10.18 -20.66
N GLU A 55 3.93 -10.89 -20.66
CA GLU A 55 2.98 -10.89 -21.77
C GLU A 55 2.40 -9.49 -22.00
N LEU A 56 1.95 -8.80 -20.95
CA LEU A 56 1.42 -7.44 -21.03
C LEU A 56 2.48 -6.43 -21.51
N ILE A 57 3.74 -6.56 -21.08
CA ILE A 57 4.83 -5.72 -21.58
C ILE A 57 5.03 -5.92 -23.08
N ASN A 58 5.05 -7.18 -23.55
CA ASN A 58 5.20 -7.49 -24.96
C ASN A 58 4.01 -6.96 -25.78
N GLU A 59 2.80 -7.04 -25.23
CA GLU A 59 1.60 -6.49 -25.84
C GLU A 59 1.65 -4.96 -25.95
N SER A 60 2.08 -4.28 -24.89
CA SER A 60 2.27 -2.82 -24.89
C SER A 60 3.29 -2.40 -25.95
N LEU A 61 4.43 -3.09 -26.02
CA LEU A 61 5.46 -2.83 -27.04
C LEU A 61 4.96 -3.09 -28.46
N SER A 62 4.19 -4.15 -28.68
CA SER A 62 3.59 -4.46 -29.98
C SER A 62 2.60 -3.38 -30.39
N SER A 63 1.72 -2.97 -29.48
CA SER A 63 0.73 -1.91 -29.69
C SER A 63 1.40 -0.57 -29.96
N PHE A 64 2.50 -0.26 -29.27
CA PHE A 64 3.29 0.95 -29.51
C PHE A 64 3.96 0.95 -30.89
N LYS A 65 4.53 -0.18 -31.32
CA LYS A 65 5.06 -0.31 -32.70
C LYS A 65 3.97 -0.09 -33.75
N ASN A 66 2.77 -0.62 -33.50
CA ASN A 66 1.65 -0.45 -34.42
C ASN A 66 1.12 0.99 -34.43
N LEU A 67 1.09 1.66 -33.27
CA LEU A 67 0.77 3.09 -33.16
C LEU A 67 1.75 3.95 -33.97
N LEU A 68 3.05 3.69 -33.88
CA LEU A 68 4.06 4.42 -34.65
C LEU A 68 3.93 4.22 -36.16
N ARG A 69 3.44 3.06 -36.60
CA ARG A 69 3.27 2.73 -38.02
C ARG A 69 1.99 3.30 -38.62
N THR A 70 0.88 3.24 -37.88
CA THR A 70 -0.46 3.54 -38.40
C THR A 70 -0.99 4.89 -37.94
N GLY A 71 -0.50 5.41 -36.81
CA GLY A 71 -1.04 6.62 -36.16
C GLY A 71 -2.44 6.42 -35.58
N GLU A 72 -2.98 5.19 -35.54
CA GLU A 72 -4.34 4.96 -35.09
C GLU A 72 -4.49 5.12 -33.57
N ARG A 73 -5.49 5.89 -33.17
CA ARG A 73 -5.83 6.13 -31.76
C ARG A 73 -6.25 4.85 -31.02
N SER A 74 -6.74 3.84 -31.74
CA SER A 74 -7.10 2.52 -31.20
C SER A 74 -5.92 1.87 -30.44
N HIS A 75 -4.70 1.98 -30.97
CA HIS A 75 -3.50 1.45 -30.35
C HIS A 75 -3.10 2.23 -29.09
N PHE A 76 -3.35 3.54 -29.04
CA PHE A 76 -3.10 4.33 -27.85
C PHE A 76 -4.01 3.92 -26.69
N GLU A 77 -5.31 3.74 -26.95
CA GLU A 77 -6.24 3.25 -25.92
C GLU A 77 -5.89 1.83 -25.46
N ARG A 78 -5.40 0.97 -26.37
CA ARG A 78 -4.90 -0.37 -26.04
C ARG A 78 -3.70 -0.29 -25.08
N ILE A 79 -2.72 0.56 -25.36
CA ILE A 79 -1.55 0.77 -24.48
C ILE A 79 -2.02 1.24 -23.11
N LYS A 80 -2.92 2.23 -23.05
CA LYS A 80 -3.44 2.75 -21.79
C LYS A 80 -4.11 1.66 -20.95
N ALA A 81 -4.93 0.80 -21.57
CA ALA A 81 -5.58 -0.32 -20.90
C ALA A 81 -4.54 -1.32 -20.35
N VAL A 82 -3.57 -1.73 -21.16
CA VAL A 82 -2.51 -2.66 -20.75
C VAL A 82 -1.68 -2.12 -19.59
N HIS A 83 -1.37 -0.81 -19.59
CA HIS A 83 -0.66 -0.17 -18.48
C HIS A 83 -1.50 -0.09 -17.19
N LEU A 84 -2.82 0.09 -17.31
CA LEU A 84 -3.72 0.06 -16.16
C LEU A 84 -3.76 -1.34 -15.54
N ASP A 85 -3.85 -2.38 -16.39
CA ASP A 85 -3.86 -3.78 -15.93
C ASP A 85 -2.55 -4.16 -15.23
N MET A 86 -1.40 -3.76 -15.79
CA MET A 86 -0.10 -3.95 -15.12
C MET A 86 -0.04 -3.25 -13.77
N ASN A 87 -0.52 -2.01 -13.67
CA ASN A 87 -0.55 -1.28 -12.39
C ASN A 87 -1.43 -1.97 -11.35
N ASN A 88 -2.60 -2.45 -11.75
CA ASN A 88 -3.51 -3.18 -10.87
C ASN A 88 -2.85 -4.46 -10.34
N MET A 89 -2.18 -5.23 -11.21
CA MET A 89 -1.44 -6.44 -10.80
C MET A 89 -0.32 -6.12 -9.81
N ILE A 90 0.48 -5.08 -10.08
CA ILE A 90 1.59 -4.67 -9.21
C ILE A 90 1.06 -4.19 -7.84
N ASN A 91 -0.05 -3.45 -7.81
CA ASN A 91 -0.63 -2.96 -6.57
C ASN A 91 -1.13 -4.10 -5.67
N ARG A 92 -1.81 -5.10 -6.24
CA ARG A 92 -2.23 -6.31 -5.51
C ARG A 92 -1.04 -7.07 -4.92
N ALA A 93 0.07 -7.17 -5.67
CA ALA A 93 1.27 -7.86 -5.19
C ALA A 93 2.04 -7.11 -4.10
N LYS A 94 2.14 -5.77 -4.14
CA LYS A 94 2.81 -4.99 -3.08
C LYS A 94 2.17 -5.20 -1.71
N LEU A 95 0.85 -5.35 -1.68
CA LEU A 95 0.10 -5.67 -0.46
C LEU A 95 0.43 -7.07 0.07
N TRP A 96 0.71 -8.04 -0.82
CA TRP A 96 1.19 -9.37 -0.45
C TRP A 96 2.62 -9.36 0.10
N GLU A 97 3.54 -8.62 -0.55
CA GLU A 97 4.92 -8.45 -0.06
C GLU A 97 4.96 -7.92 1.37
N GLY A 98 4.07 -6.99 1.72
CA GLY A 98 3.91 -6.49 3.08
C GLY A 98 3.56 -7.59 4.10
N LYS A 99 2.64 -8.50 3.75
CA LYS A 99 2.28 -9.65 4.62
C LYS A 99 3.42 -10.65 4.76
N VAL A 100 4.15 -10.93 3.69
CA VAL A 100 5.31 -11.83 3.71
C VAL A 100 6.44 -11.25 4.56
N LEU A 101 6.70 -9.95 4.42
CA LEU A 101 7.70 -9.24 5.21
C LEU A 101 7.35 -9.28 6.71
N LEU A 102 6.09 -9.05 7.08
CA LEU A 102 5.62 -9.19 8.46
C LEU A 102 5.80 -10.62 9.01
N ARG A 103 5.49 -11.65 8.20
CA ARG A 103 5.75 -13.05 8.58
C ARG A 103 7.24 -13.29 8.80
N LYS A 104 8.10 -12.78 7.91
CA LYS A 104 9.55 -12.92 8.03
C LYS A 104 10.07 -12.28 9.32
N MET A 105 9.66 -11.04 9.62
CA MET A 105 10.01 -10.35 10.86
C MET A 105 9.53 -11.10 12.12
N LYS A 106 8.31 -11.67 12.08
CA LYS A 106 7.78 -12.48 13.19
C LYS A 106 8.64 -13.73 13.43
N ASN A 107 9.05 -14.41 12.35
CA ASN A 107 9.91 -15.59 12.44
C ASN A 107 11.31 -15.24 12.95
N GLU A 108 11.91 -14.15 12.48
CA GLU A 108 13.20 -13.65 12.98
C GLU A 108 13.15 -13.35 14.48
N LYS A 109 12.05 -12.72 14.96
CA LYS A 109 11.85 -12.46 16.39
C LYS A 109 11.75 -13.74 17.22
N ILE A 110 11.08 -14.78 16.69
CA ILE A 110 10.98 -16.09 17.34
C ILE A 110 12.37 -16.74 17.44
N GLU A 111 13.12 -16.76 16.35
CA GLU A 111 14.46 -17.34 16.31
C GLU A 111 15.44 -16.59 17.22
N TRP A 112 15.37 -15.26 17.27
CA TRP A 112 16.15 -14.47 18.21
C TRP A 112 15.84 -14.82 19.67
N LYS A 113 14.55 -14.97 20.03
CA LYS A 113 14.15 -15.41 21.38
C LYS A 113 14.69 -16.80 21.70
N LYS A 114 14.56 -17.77 20.79
CA LYS A 114 15.09 -19.12 20.97
C LYS A 114 16.59 -19.11 21.23
N LYS A 115 17.36 -18.34 20.43
CA LYS A 115 18.82 -18.19 20.62
C LYS A 115 19.16 -17.61 22.00
N LYS A 116 18.42 -16.60 22.46
CA LYS A 116 18.62 -16.02 23.80
C LYS A 116 18.34 -17.02 24.91
N ILE A 117 17.23 -17.77 24.82
CA ILE A 117 16.88 -18.80 25.79
C ILE A 117 17.94 -19.92 25.82
N ALA A 118 18.38 -20.38 24.65
CA ALA A 118 19.45 -21.39 24.56
C ALA A 118 20.76 -20.89 25.21
N LYS A 119 21.12 -19.63 24.99
CA LYS A 119 22.31 -19.02 25.62
C LYS A 119 22.19 -18.90 27.14
N VAL A 120 21.00 -18.62 27.67
CA VAL A 120 20.76 -18.62 29.12
C VAL A 120 20.85 -20.05 29.67
N LYS A 121 20.25 -21.03 28.99
CA LYS A 121 20.33 -22.44 29.38
C LYS A 121 21.74 -23.02 29.36
N SER A 122 22.63 -22.52 28.51
CA SER A 122 24.04 -22.96 28.48
C SER A 122 24.92 -22.36 29.57
N LEU A 123 24.39 -21.43 30.38
CA LEU A 123 25.09 -20.80 31.50
C LEU A 123 24.75 -21.46 32.84
N PHE A 124 23.82 -22.40 32.85
CA PHE A 124 23.43 -23.24 33.98
C PHE A 124 23.69 -24.71 33.62
#